data_AF-A0A846SLR5-F1
#
_entry.id   AF-A0A846SLR5-F1
#
_cell.length_a   1.000
_cell.length_b   1.000
_cell.length_c   1.000
_cell.angle_alpha   90.00
_cell.angle_beta   90.00
_cell.angle_gamma   90.00
#
_symmetry.space_group_name_H-M   'P 1'
#
loop_
_entity.id
_entity.type
_entity.pdbx_description
1 polymer ?
#
loop_
_entity_poly.entity_id
_entity_poly.type
_entity_poly.pdbx_seq_one_letter_code
_entity_poly.pdbx_strand_id
1 'polypeptide(L)'
;MLKEQHCVSLMTTEVVEQQGGGGYKYSRFGVEDFLADSITLIQFESMGGEYSRSLIVRKMRRTKNDEDVHPLEISPHGITVHDIEE
;
A
#
# COMPACT_ATOMS: atom_id res chain seq x y z
N MET A 1 -13.57 19.33 2.65
CA MET A 1 -13.82 19.14 1.20
C MET A 1 -14.06 17.67 0.81
N LEU A 2 -13.08 16.75 0.74
CA LEU A 2 -13.36 15.36 0.31
C LEU A 2 -14.20 14.55 1.32
N LYS A 3 -13.89 14.65 2.62
CA LYS A 3 -14.69 13.99 3.67
C LYS A 3 -16.14 14.48 3.76
N GLU A 4 -16.40 15.72 3.34
CA GLU A 4 -17.73 16.31 3.32
C GLU A 4 -18.61 15.80 2.17
N GLN A 5 -18.01 15.18 1.14
CA GLN A 5 -18.78 14.61 0.02
C GLN A 5 -19.46 13.28 0.37
N HIS A 6 -19.23 12.75 1.58
CA HIS A 6 -19.78 11.46 2.05
C HIS A 6 -19.54 10.29 1.08
N CYS A 7 -18.45 10.33 0.32
CA CYS A 7 -18.04 9.26 -0.59
C CYS A 7 -16.78 8.53 -0.11
N VAL A 8 -16.62 7.28 -0.55
CA VAL A 8 -15.34 6.57 -0.42
C VAL A 8 -14.39 7.13 -1.47
N SER A 9 -13.23 7.60 -1.04
CA SER A 9 -12.21 8.20 -1.91
C SER A 9 -10.93 7.38 -1.87
N LEU A 10 -10.36 7.10 -3.03
CA LEU A 10 -9.02 6.55 -3.18
C LEU A 10 -8.09 7.64 -3.71
N MET A 11 -6.95 7.82 -3.06
CA MET A 11 -5.90 8.75 -3.49
C MET A 11 -4.64 7.94 -3.79
N THR A 12 -4.02 8.23 -4.93
CA THR A 12 -2.77 7.58 -5.35
C THR A 12 -1.60 8.53 -5.13
N THR A 13 -0.52 8.03 -4.53
CA THR A 13 0.76 8.73 -4.43
C THR A 13 1.86 7.76 -4.84
N GLU A 14 3.01 8.29 -5.23
CA GLU A 14 4.20 7.51 -5.53
C GLU A 14 5.19 7.63 -4.36
N VAL A 15 6.07 6.64 -4.23
CA VAL A 15 7.19 6.69 -3.30
C VAL A 15 8.47 6.60 -4.11
N VAL A 16 9.42 7.47 -3.83
CA VAL A 16 10.74 7.37 -4.45
C VAL A 16 11.49 6.24 -3.75
N GLU A 17 11.96 5.24 -4.51
CA GLU A 17 12.79 4.17 -3.98
C GLU A 17 14.01 4.75 -3.26
N GLN A 18 14.08 4.52 -1.96
CA GLN A 18 15.09 5.15 -1.13
C GLN A 18 16.35 4.30 -1.12
N GLN A 19 17.37 4.72 -1.87
CA GLN A 19 18.71 4.17 -1.72
C GLN A 19 19.36 4.72 -0.44
N GLY A 20 19.26 3.95 0.64
CA GLY A 20 20.05 4.15 1.86
C GLY A 20 19.29 4.76 3.05
N GLY A 21 19.37 4.06 4.18
CA GLY A 21 19.46 4.51 5.59
C GLY A 21 18.45 5.49 6.20
N GLY A 22 17.68 6.24 5.42
CA GLY A 22 16.63 7.13 5.92
C GLY A 22 15.35 6.35 6.16
N GLY A 23 14.67 6.63 7.28
CA GLY A 23 13.49 5.88 7.72
C GLY A 23 12.40 5.73 6.63
N TYR A 24 11.66 4.62 6.73
CA TYR A 24 10.60 4.23 5.79
C TYR A 24 9.63 5.37 5.50
N LYS A 25 9.61 5.86 4.26
CA LYS A 25 8.59 6.78 3.75
C LYS A 25 7.45 5.99 3.11
N TYR A 26 6.21 6.33 3.43
CA TYR A 26 5.02 5.71 2.81
C TYR A 26 4.37 6.59 1.73
N SER A 27 4.89 7.81 1.54
CA SER A 27 4.45 8.77 0.54
C SER A 27 5.61 9.68 0.10
N ARG A 28 5.46 10.36 -1.04
CA ARG A 28 6.51 11.21 -1.62
C ARG A 28 6.95 12.33 -0.68
N PHE A 29 6.00 13.04 -0.08
CA PHE A 29 6.27 14.22 0.74
C PHE A 29 6.12 13.96 2.25
N GLY A 30 5.57 12.80 2.65
CA GLY A 30 5.34 12.45 4.05
C GLY A 30 4.17 13.20 4.70
N VAL A 31 3.46 14.04 3.94
CA VAL A 31 2.30 14.81 4.42
C VAL A 31 1.01 14.01 4.23
N GLU A 32 0.98 13.22 3.16
CA GLU A 32 -0.15 12.39 2.73
C GLU A 32 -0.57 11.41 3.83
N ASP A 33 0.40 10.87 4.57
CA ASP A 33 0.21 9.91 5.66
C ASP A 33 -0.66 10.47 6.80
N PHE A 34 -0.62 11.79 7.01
CA PHE A 34 -1.39 12.50 8.03
C PHE A 34 -2.80 12.87 7.56
N LEU A 35 -2.95 13.14 6.26
CA LEU A 35 -4.23 13.48 5.63
C LEU A 35 -5.12 12.24 5.51
N ALA A 36 -4.55 11.09 5.17
CA ALA A 36 -5.29 9.87 4.93
C ALA A 36 -5.66 9.14 6.24
N ASP A 37 -6.88 8.61 6.29
CA ASP A 37 -7.31 7.71 7.38
C ASP A 37 -6.83 6.27 7.16
N SER A 38 -6.59 5.90 5.90
CA SER A 38 -6.09 4.60 5.47
C SER A 38 -4.87 4.75 4.58
N ILE A 39 -3.90 3.84 4.72
CA ILE A 39 -2.70 3.79 3.88
C ILE A 39 -2.51 2.34 3.43
N THR A 40 -2.48 2.13 2.12
CA THR A 40 -2.19 0.84 1.49
C THR A 40 -0.97 1.03 0.61
N LEU A 41 0.05 0.17 0.78
CA LEU A 41 1.26 0.20 -0.02
C LEU A 41 1.25 -0.95 -1.00
N ILE A 42 1.63 -0.66 -2.24
CA ILE A 42 2.01 -1.66 -3.24
C ILE A 42 3.50 -1.52 -3.43
N GLN A 43 4.24 -2.59 -3.18
CA GLN A 43 5.70 -2.60 -3.22
C GLN A 43 6.18 -3.57 -4.29
N PHE A 44 7.31 -3.23 -4.92
CA PHE A 44 8.03 -4.15 -5.77
C PHE A 44 9.07 -4.88 -4.93
N GLU A 45 9.00 -6.21 -4.91
CA GLU A 45 9.93 -7.07 -4.18
C GLU A 45 10.97 -7.60 -5.17
N SER A 46 12.23 -7.24 -4.97
CA SER A 46 13.34 -7.61 -5.86
C SER A 46 13.80 -9.08 -5.66
N MET A 47 13.31 -9.76 -4.62
CA MET A 47 13.82 -11.07 -4.20
C MET A 47 12.97 -12.22 -4.76
N GLY A 48 13.37 -12.74 -5.92
CA GLY A 48 13.32 -14.16 -6.35
C GLY A 48 12.05 -15.03 -6.19
N GLY A 49 10.95 -14.53 -5.64
CA GLY A 49 9.69 -15.27 -5.48
C GLY A 49 8.86 -15.33 -6.76
N GLU A 50 7.78 -16.11 -6.74
CA GLU A 50 6.81 -16.21 -7.83
C GLU A 50 6.17 -14.85 -8.14
N TYR A 51 5.95 -14.03 -7.11
CA TYR A 51 5.40 -12.69 -7.22
C TYR A 51 6.49 -11.63 -6.98
N SER A 52 6.59 -10.69 -7.91
CA SER A 52 7.50 -9.54 -7.79
C SER A 52 6.86 -8.32 -7.09
N ARG A 53 5.61 -8.46 -6.61
CA ARG A 53 4.87 -7.37 -5.97
C ARG A 53 4.17 -7.86 -4.72
N SER A 54 4.04 -6.96 -3.76
CA SER A 54 3.34 -7.20 -2.50
C SER A 54 2.39 -6.05 -2.19
N LEU A 55 1.39 -6.32 -1.36
CA LEU A 55 0.45 -5.33 -0.84
C LEU A 55 0.36 -5.45 0.69
N ILE A 56 0.38 -4.31 1.38
CA ILE A 56 0.15 -4.23 2.82
C ILE A 56 -0.78 -3.07 3.16
N VAL A 57 -1.69 -3.30 4.11
CA VAL A 57 -2.49 -2.23 4.74
C VAL A 57 -1.70 -1.68 5.92
N ARG A 58 -1.01 -0.55 5.71
CA ARG A 58 -0.15 0.04 6.74
C ARG A 58 -0.93 0.75 7.84
N LYS A 59 -2.12 1.25 7.51
CA LYS A 59 -2.97 2.02 8.42
C LYS A 59 -4.43 1.88 7.99
N MET A 60 -5.31 1.63 8.94
CA MET A 60 -6.76 1.72 8.77
C MET A 60 -7.41 2.27 10.05
N ARG A 61 -7.71 3.57 10.10
CA ARG A 61 -8.31 4.16 11.32
C ARG A 61 -9.70 3.57 11.59
N ARG A 62 -9.96 3.21 12.85
CA ARG A 62 -11.25 2.72 13.39
C ARG A 62 -11.63 1.28 12.98
N THR A 63 -10.72 0.52 12.38
CA THR A 63 -10.97 -0.86 11.97
C THR A 63 -9.70 -1.68 12.17
N LYS A 64 -9.84 -2.93 12.61
CA LYS A 64 -8.72 -3.88 12.61
C LYS A 64 -8.48 -4.31 11.16
N ASN A 65 -7.27 -4.14 10.67
CA ASN A 65 -6.84 -4.63 9.37
C ASN A 65 -5.88 -5.81 9.52
N ASP A 66 -5.69 -6.53 8.42
CA ASP A 66 -4.59 -7.48 8.29
C ASP A 66 -3.26 -6.72 8.30
N GLU A 67 -2.32 -7.17 9.14
CA GLU A 67 -1.01 -6.53 9.32
C GLU A 67 0.08 -7.22 8.50
N ASP A 68 -0.26 -8.30 7.79
CA ASP A 68 0.70 -9.05 7.02
C ASP A 68 0.92 -8.48 5.60
N VAL A 69 2.00 -8.94 4.96
CA VAL A 69 2.39 -8.57 3.59
C VAL A 69 1.91 -9.64 2.63
N HIS A 70 0.94 -9.30 1.79
CA HIS A 70 0.32 -10.24 0.86
C HIS A 70 0.97 -10.17 -0.53
N PRO A 71 1.22 -11.31 -1.20
CA PRO A 71 1.64 -11.30 -2.60
C PRO A 71 0.57 -10.67 -3.50
N LEU A 72 1.01 -9.94 -4.52
CA LEU A 72 0.15 -9.22 -5.45
C LEU A 72 0.48 -9.59 -6.90
N GLU A 73 -0.52 -10.02 -7.64
CA GLU A 73 -0.41 -10.22 -9.09
C GLU A 73 -1.18 -9.13 -9.84
N ILE A 74 -0.60 -8.63 -10.92
CA ILE A 74 -1.29 -7.75 -11.88
C ILE A 74 -1.28 -8.45 -13.23
N SER A 75 -2.45 -8.92 -13.66
CA SER A 75 -2.65 -9.65 -14.92
C SER A 75 -3.55 -8.85 -15.88
N PRO A 76 -3.79 -9.33 -17.11
CA PRO A 76 -4.79 -8.73 -18.01
C PRO A 76 -6.21 -8.65 -17.41
N HIS A 77 -6.49 -9.39 -16.33
CA HIS A 77 -7.79 -9.40 -15.63
C HIS A 77 -7.84 -8.44 -14.44
N GLY A 78 -6.74 -7.71 -14.16
CA GLY A 78 -6.65 -6.76 -13.05
C GLY A 78 -5.74 -7.26 -11.92
N ILE A 79 -6.06 -6.81 -10.71
CA ILE A 79 -5.26 -7.04 -9.51
C ILE A 79 -5.81 -8.25 -8.75
N THR A 80 -4.94 -9.20 -8.39
CA THR A 80 -5.23 -10.33 -7.50
C THR A 80 -4.31 -10.24 -6.28
N VAL A 81 -4.90 -10.26 -5.08
CA VAL A 81 -4.17 -10.36 -3.80
C VAL A 81 -4.23 -11.81 -3.36
N HIS A 82 -3.08 -12.39 -3.04
CA HIS A 82 -2.97 -13.78 -2.61
C HIS A 82 -2.83 -13.87 -1.09
N ASP A 83 -3.26 -14.98 -0.51
CA ASP A 83 -2.98 -15.29 0.90
C ASP A 83 -1.51 -15.68 1.08
N ILE A 84 -1.01 -15.57 2.31
CA ILE A 84 0.39 -15.85 2.64
C ILE A 84 0.64 -17.36 2.82
N GLU A 85 -0.43 -18.13 2.98
CA GLU A 85 -0.40 -19.58 3.13
C GLU A 85 -0.69 -20.29 1.80
N GLU A 86 0.20 -21.21 1.42
CA GLU A 86 -0.16 -22.49 0.78
C GLU A 86 0.06 -23.63 1.78
#